data_AF-A0ABD3XXP9-F1
#
_entry.id   AF-A0ABD3XXP9-F1
#
_cell.length_a   1.000
_cell.length_b   1.000
_cell.length_c   1.000
_cell.angle_alpha   90.00
_cell.angle_beta   90.00
_cell.angle_gamma   90.00
#
_symmetry.space_group_name_H-M   'P 1'
#
loop_
_entity.id
_entity.type
_entity.pdbx_description
1 polymer ?
#
loop_
_entity_poly.entity_id
_entity_poly.type
_entity_poly.pdbx_seq_one_letter_code
_entity_poly.pdbx_strand_id
1 'polypeptide(L)'
;MNSEHKRALTQCSQMLLDSLDATPAYLYELKNQKCITEEAADKIQTQASRRSKVSLLLQHIQLGGPKAFPAFRLSLMKEYSWIVRELDKTVGEYQNMVQENTTISREQTNVTKNQQTVALQALGKILQKRLIPMVYGPNHSWNSGKYGGDAIIRKLIETIRELEKRCADSLHENERKFEPLHERIEKERNNALQEQAAEHDLEISRLQNEVRKAHREAESCKKKTEALTQQTKALKDEIKKLKLELKVVLADKKLLVQKCRKKTNTQEE
;
A
#
# COMPACT_ATOMS: atom_id res chain seq x y z
N MET A 1 16.76 -42.14 -33.59
CA MET A 1 16.94 -42.74 -32.25
C MET A 1 15.97 -42.10 -31.25
N ASN A 2 15.37 -42.88 -30.33
CA ASN A 2 14.41 -42.38 -29.32
C ASN A 2 15.11 -41.48 -28.30
N SER A 3 14.37 -40.53 -27.69
CA SER A 3 14.88 -39.59 -26.69
C SER A 3 15.49 -40.29 -25.47
N GLU A 4 14.90 -41.40 -25.06
CA GLU A 4 15.35 -42.27 -23.96
C GLU A 4 16.75 -42.84 -24.23
N HIS A 5 16.93 -43.42 -25.42
CA HIS A 5 18.22 -43.96 -25.87
C HIS A 5 19.29 -42.87 -26.04
N LYS A 6 18.91 -41.65 -26.45
CA LYS A 6 19.83 -40.51 -26.53
C LYS A 6 20.36 -40.15 -25.15
N ARG A 7 19.46 -40.08 -24.17
CA ARG A 7 19.81 -39.70 -22.80
C ARG A 7 20.65 -40.77 -22.11
N ALA A 8 20.33 -42.05 -22.30
CA ALA A 8 21.14 -43.16 -21.79
C ALA A 8 22.57 -43.12 -22.36
N LEU A 9 22.73 -42.86 -23.67
CA LEU A 9 24.06 -42.70 -24.27
C LEU A 9 24.81 -41.47 -23.75
N THR A 10 24.12 -40.36 -23.50
CA THR A 10 24.75 -39.17 -22.91
C THR A 10 25.18 -39.42 -21.47
N GLN A 11 24.38 -40.14 -20.68
CA GLN A 11 24.69 -40.43 -19.28
C GLN A 11 25.83 -41.46 -19.14
N CYS A 12 25.86 -42.47 -20.00
CA CYS A 12 26.94 -43.45 -20.06
C CYS A 12 28.12 -43.01 -20.93
N SER A 13 28.11 -41.78 -21.47
CA SER A 13 29.12 -41.29 -22.42
C SER A 13 30.52 -41.30 -21.83
N GLN A 14 30.69 -40.89 -20.57
CA GLN A 14 31.98 -40.87 -19.91
C GLN A 14 32.55 -42.30 -19.74
N MET A 15 31.71 -43.26 -19.34
CA MET A 15 32.10 -44.66 -19.21
C MET A 15 32.53 -45.27 -20.55
N LEU A 16 31.80 -44.94 -21.61
CA LEU A 16 32.12 -45.36 -22.97
C LEU A 16 33.43 -44.74 -23.45
N LEU A 17 33.67 -43.45 -23.18
CA LEU A 17 34.92 -42.75 -23.54
C LEU A 17 36.15 -43.33 -22.84
N ASP A 18 35.97 -43.84 -21.62
CA ASP A 18 37.07 -44.35 -20.79
C ASP A 18 37.38 -45.83 -21.09
N SER A 19 36.40 -46.63 -21.54
CA SER A 19 36.56 -48.08 -21.69
C SER A 19 36.44 -48.63 -23.12
N LEU A 20 35.82 -47.90 -24.05
CA LEU A 20 35.60 -48.39 -25.42
C LEU A 20 36.82 -48.12 -26.32
N ASP A 21 37.19 -49.12 -27.13
CA ASP A 21 38.22 -48.97 -28.14
C ASP A 21 37.63 -49.11 -29.55
N ALA A 22 37.63 -48.00 -30.30
CA ALA A 22 37.17 -47.96 -31.68
C ALA A 22 38.20 -48.56 -32.64
N THR A 23 38.43 -49.87 -32.54
CA THR A 23 39.34 -50.60 -33.43
C THR A 23 38.76 -50.67 -34.86
N PRO A 24 39.59 -50.81 -35.90
CA PRO A 24 39.10 -50.94 -37.28
C PRO A 24 38.14 -52.12 -37.47
N ALA A 25 38.38 -53.24 -36.77
CA ALA A 25 37.50 -54.40 -36.77
C ALA A 25 36.12 -54.08 -36.15
N TYR A 26 36.12 -53.35 -35.01
CA TYR A 26 34.89 -52.92 -34.35
C TYR A 26 34.08 -51.94 -35.20
N LEU A 27 34.74 -50.98 -35.86
CA LEU A 27 34.08 -50.05 -36.80
C LEU A 27 33.50 -50.76 -38.03
N TYR A 28 34.16 -51.82 -38.51
CA TYR A 28 33.66 -52.65 -39.59
C TYR A 28 32.37 -53.41 -39.19
N GLU A 29 32.30 -53.93 -37.96
CA GLU A 29 31.07 -54.55 -37.45
C GLU A 29 29.91 -53.54 -37.36
N LEU A 30 30.19 -52.32 -36.89
CA LEU A 30 29.18 -51.25 -36.81
C LEU A 30 28.71 -50.76 -38.18
N LYS A 31 29.60 -50.75 -39.18
CA LYS A 31 29.24 -50.49 -40.59
C LYS A 31 28.30 -51.57 -41.12
N ASN A 32 28.62 -52.84 -40.90
CA ASN A 32 27.80 -53.97 -41.37
C ASN A 32 26.41 -54.00 -40.74
N GLN A 33 26.30 -53.55 -39.49
CA GLN A 33 25.02 -53.43 -38.79
C GLN A 33 24.24 -52.14 -39.14
N LYS A 34 24.77 -51.31 -40.08
CA LYS A 34 24.20 -50.02 -40.50
C LYS A 34 24.04 -49.02 -39.34
N CYS A 35 24.92 -49.11 -38.34
CA CYS A 35 24.97 -48.16 -37.21
C CYS A 35 25.62 -46.84 -37.62
N ILE A 36 26.63 -46.90 -38.48
CA ILE A 36 27.42 -45.77 -39.00
C ILE A 36 27.59 -45.89 -40.51
N THR A 37 27.76 -44.75 -41.19
CA THR A 37 28.07 -44.72 -42.63
C THR A 37 29.54 -45.02 -42.87
N GLU A 38 29.89 -45.43 -44.09
CA GLU A 38 31.27 -45.67 -44.51
C GLU A 38 32.15 -44.42 -44.33
N GLU A 39 31.63 -43.27 -44.77
CA GLU A 39 32.29 -41.98 -44.55
C GLU A 39 32.50 -41.63 -43.07
N ALA A 40 31.59 -42.05 -42.18
CA ALA A 40 31.73 -41.83 -40.75
C ALA A 40 32.78 -42.76 -40.14
N ALA A 41 32.88 -44.01 -40.60
CA ALA A 41 33.90 -44.96 -40.15
C ALA A 41 35.31 -44.45 -40.49
N ASP A 42 35.50 -43.94 -41.71
CA ASP A 42 36.78 -43.36 -42.15
C ASP A 42 37.13 -42.10 -41.33
N LYS A 43 36.17 -41.20 -41.11
CA LYS A 43 36.34 -39.99 -40.29
C LYS A 43 36.66 -40.29 -38.82
N ILE A 44 36.12 -41.38 -38.27
CA ILE A 44 36.45 -41.84 -36.93
C ILE A 44 37.87 -42.40 -36.91
N GLN A 45 38.26 -43.19 -37.91
CA GLN A 45 39.58 -43.81 -37.95
C GLN A 45 40.73 -42.79 -38.06
N THR A 46 40.51 -41.67 -38.75
CA THR A 46 41.49 -40.58 -38.91
C THR A 46 41.76 -39.76 -37.64
N GLN A 47 40.97 -39.92 -36.56
CA GLN A 47 41.20 -39.20 -35.32
C GLN A 47 42.48 -39.68 -34.62
N ALA A 48 43.22 -38.74 -34.02
CA ALA A 48 44.51 -39.03 -33.39
C ALA A 48 44.38 -39.77 -32.04
N SER A 49 43.33 -39.51 -31.27
CA SER A 49 43.16 -40.05 -29.92
C SER A 49 42.00 -41.04 -29.82
N ARG A 50 42.16 -42.09 -29.00
CA ARG A 50 41.12 -43.09 -28.67
C ARG A 50 39.82 -42.43 -28.20
N ARG A 51 39.94 -41.45 -27.29
CA ARG A 51 38.80 -40.69 -26.76
C ARG A 51 38.10 -39.88 -27.84
N SER A 52 38.84 -39.25 -28.76
CA SER A 52 38.28 -38.53 -29.91
C SER A 52 37.56 -39.47 -30.89
N LYS A 53 38.11 -40.68 -31.13
CA LYS A 53 37.46 -41.72 -31.95
C LYS A 53 36.10 -42.11 -31.36
N VAL A 54 36.07 -42.42 -30.06
CA VAL A 54 34.85 -42.84 -29.37
C VAL A 54 33.85 -41.70 -29.27
N SER A 55 34.29 -40.47 -29.00
CA SER A 55 33.42 -39.30 -28.96
C SER A 55 32.70 -39.07 -30.29
N LEU A 56 33.45 -39.15 -31.40
CA LEU A 56 32.88 -38.98 -32.74
C LEU A 56 31.96 -40.15 -33.11
N LEU A 57 32.31 -41.38 -32.69
CA LEU A 57 31.46 -42.55 -32.84
C LEU A 57 30.11 -42.38 -32.11
N LEU A 58 30.12 -41.96 -30.84
CA LEU A 58 28.90 -41.72 -30.07
C LEU A 58 28.04 -40.61 -30.68
N GLN A 59 28.66 -39.56 -31.21
CA GLN A 59 27.94 -38.49 -31.92
C GLN A 59 27.23 -39.04 -33.17
N HIS A 60 27.92 -39.86 -33.98
CA HIS A 60 27.32 -40.48 -35.16
C HIS A 60 26.19 -41.47 -34.81
N ILE A 61 26.35 -42.24 -33.74
CA ILE A 61 25.29 -43.14 -33.24
C ILE A 61 24.07 -42.33 -32.75
N GLN A 62 24.28 -41.20 -32.08
CA GLN A 62 23.20 -40.34 -31.59
C GLN A 62 22.38 -39.68 -32.72
N LEU A 63 23.04 -39.38 -33.83
CA LEU A 63 22.42 -38.90 -35.07
C LEU A 63 21.80 -40.03 -35.90
N GLY A 64 22.14 -41.28 -35.59
CA GLY A 64 21.62 -42.47 -36.24
C GLY A 64 20.10 -42.67 -36.11
N GLY A 65 19.56 -43.46 -37.03
CA GLY A 65 18.14 -43.86 -37.05
C GLY A 65 17.70 -44.62 -35.80
N PRO A 66 16.40 -44.94 -35.65
CA PRO A 66 15.88 -45.68 -34.48
C PRO A 66 16.55 -47.05 -34.26
N LYS A 67 17.15 -47.64 -35.30
CA LYS A 67 17.84 -48.93 -35.26
C LYS A 67 19.32 -48.85 -34.84
N ALA A 68 19.91 -47.66 -34.78
CA ALA A 68 21.33 -47.49 -34.48
C ALA A 68 21.70 -47.87 -33.04
N PHE A 69 20.83 -47.54 -32.07
CA PHE A 69 21.08 -47.87 -30.66
C PHE A 69 20.99 -49.37 -30.35
N PRO A 70 19.94 -50.12 -30.79
CA PRO A 70 19.89 -51.57 -30.58
C PRO A 70 21.08 -52.31 -31.22
N ALA A 71 21.49 -51.89 -32.41
CA ALA A 71 22.61 -52.50 -33.10
C ALA A 71 23.96 -52.18 -32.42
N PHE A 72 24.18 -50.91 -32.02
CA PHE A 72 25.34 -50.54 -31.20
C PHE A 72 25.40 -51.30 -29.87
N ARG A 73 24.25 -51.46 -29.19
CA ARG A 73 24.13 -52.26 -27.97
C ARG A 73 24.53 -53.72 -28.19
N LEU A 74 24.11 -54.34 -29.30
CA LEU A 74 24.49 -55.71 -29.65
C LEU A 74 26.00 -55.84 -29.91
N SER A 75 26.60 -54.85 -30.56
CA SER A 75 28.05 -54.78 -30.77
C SER A 75 28.82 -54.69 -29.46
N LEU A 76 28.33 -53.87 -28.52
CA LEU A 76 28.92 -53.75 -27.18
C LEU A 76 28.75 -55.02 -26.33
N MET A 77 27.72 -55.83 -26.58
CA MET A 77 27.43 -57.01 -25.76
C MET A 77 28.53 -58.08 -25.83
N LYS A 78 29.28 -58.13 -26.93
CA LYS A 78 30.37 -59.11 -27.14
C LYS A 78 31.58 -58.84 -26.25
N GLU A 79 32.01 -57.58 -26.16
CA GLU A 79 33.29 -57.20 -25.52
C GLU A 79 33.10 -56.32 -24.26
N TYR A 80 31.93 -55.70 -24.11
CA TYR A 80 31.64 -54.69 -23.08
C TYR A 80 30.25 -54.92 -22.44
N SER A 81 29.95 -56.17 -22.09
CA SER A 81 28.64 -56.58 -21.56
C SER A 81 28.21 -55.83 -20.29
N TRP A 82 29.16 -55.38 -19.47
CA TRP A 82 28.89 -54.58 -18.27
C TRP A 82 28.36 -53.17 -18.61
N ILE A 83 28.84 -52.56 -19.71
CA ILE A 83 28.36 -51.26 -20.19
C ILE A 83 26.92 -51.39 -20.68
N VAL A 84 26.61 -52.51 -21.36
CA VAL A 84 25.25 -52.80 -21.84
C VAL A 84 24.26 -52.90 -20.69
N ARG A 85 24.65 -53.53 -19.56
CA ARG A 85 23.79 -53.61 -18.37
C ARG A 85 23.46 -52.23 -17.79
N GLU A 86 24.45 -51.33 -17.74
CA GLU A 86 24.23 -49.98 -17.22
C GLU A 86 23.40 -49.12 -18.19
N LEU A 87 23.61 -49.29 -19.51
CA LEU A 87 22.77 -48.67 -20.53
C LEU A 87 21.31 -49.13 -20.41
N ASP A 88 21.07 -50.43 -20.26
CA ASP A 88 19.72 -50.99 -20.13
C ASP A 88 19.01 -50.53 -18.85
N LYS A 89 19.75 -50.48 -17.73
CA LYS A 89 19.25 -49.95 -16.47
C LYS A 89 18.81 -48.49 -16.61
N THR A 90 19.65 -47.66 -17.22
CA THR A 90 19.36 -46.23 -17.44
C THR A 90 18.15 -46.04 -18.35
N VAL A 91 18.01 -46.85 -19.40
CA VAL A 91 16.84 -46.82 -20.28
C VAL A 91 15.56 -47.22 -19.52
N GLY A 92 15.62 -48.27 -18.69
CA GLY A 92 14.48 -48.73 -17.89
C GLY A 92 14.01 -47.71 -16.84
N GLU A 93 14.95 -47.09 -16.11
CA GLU A 93 14.64 -46.03 -15.14
C GLU A 93 13.93 -44.84 -15.82
N TYR A 94 14.38 -44.46 -17.01
CA TYR A 94 13.78 -43.37 -17.76
C TYR A 94 12.38 -43.70 -18.28
N GLN A 95 12.17 -44.92 -18.75
CA GLN A 95 10.86 -45.39 -19.20
C GLN A 95 9.83 -45.36 -18.06
N ASN A 96 10.24 -45.80 -16.86
CA ASN A 96 9.40 -45.73 -15.67
C ASN A 96 9.05 -44.28 -15.30
N MET A 97 10.04 -43.38 -15.33
CA MET A 97 9.83 -41.96 -15.04
C MET A 97 8.89 -41.28 -16.06
N VAL A 98 8.99 -41.62 -17.35
CA VAL A 98 8.10 -41.11 -18.39
C VAL A 98 6.66 -41.61 -18.19
N GLN A 99 6.49 -42.87 -17.79
CA GLN A 99 5.17 -43.44 -17.49
C GLN A 99 4.53 -42.80 -16.26
N GLU A 100 5.28 -42.62 -15.16
CA GLU A 100 4.79 -41.96 -13.96
C GLU A 100 4.35 -40.50 -14.24
N ASN A 101 5.17 -39.72 -14.94
CA ASN A 101 4.84 -38.35 -15.32
C ASN A 101 3.60 -38.25 -16.23
N THR A 102 3.41 -39.22 -17.13
CA THR A 102 2.22 -39.28 -17.98
C THR A 102 0.95 -39.56 -17.16
N THR A 103 1.08 -40.36 -16.10
CA THR A 103 -0.03 -40.71 -15.20
C THR A 103 -0.42 -39.51 -14.34
N ILE A 104 0.56 -38.82 -13.74
CA ILE A 104 0.37 -37.60 -12.95
C ILE A 104 -0.26 -36.48 -13.80
N SER A 105 0.19 -36.31 -15.05
CA SER A 105 -0.38 -35.29 -15.95
C SER A 105 -1.87 -35.55 -16.26
N ARG A 106 -2.26 -36.82 -16.43
CA ARG A 106 -3.66 -37.19 -16.68
C ARG A 106 -4.54 -36.95 -15.45
N GLU A 107 -4.06 -37.29 -14.26
CA GLU A 107 -4.79 -37.05 -13.01
C GLU A 107 -4.94 -35.55 -12.72
N GLN A 108 -3.90 -34.75 -12.89
CA GLN A 108 -3.97 -33.29 -12.72
C GLN A 108 -4.96 -32.64 -13.71
N THR A 109 -5.01 -33.14 -14.95
CA THR A 109 -5.96 -32.64 -15.96
C THR A 109 -7.41 -32.94 -15.57
N ASN A 110 -7.67 -34.13 -15.00
CA ASN A 110 -9.02 -34.53 -14.57
C ASN A 110 -9.48 -33.78 -13.31
N VAL A 111 -8.60 -33.56 -12.34
CA VAL A 111 -8.90 -32.75 -11.15
C VAL A 111 -9.23 -31.31 -11.54
N THR A 112 -8.46 -30.72 -12.46
CA THR A 112 -8.67 -29.34 -12.91
C THR A 112 -10.01 -29.17 -13.64
N LYS A 113 -10.38 -30.12 -14.52
CA LYS A 113 -11.67 -30.10 -15.23
C LYS A 113 -12.87 -30.25 -14.28
N ASN A 114 -12.76 -31.11 -13.28
CA ASN A 114 -13.82 -31.30 -12.29
C ASN A 114 -14.00 -30.05 -11.42
N GLN A 115 -12.90 -29.42 -10.97
CA GLN A 115 -12.97 -28.17 -10.21
C GLN A 115 -13.55 -27.01 -11.02
N GLN A 116 -13.16 -26.86 -12.30
CA GLN A 116 -13.74 -25.86 -13.20
C GLN A 116 -15.24 -26.05 -13.40
N THR A 117 -15.70 -27.29 -13.53
CA THR A 117 -17.13 -27.61 -13.70
C THR A 117 -17.94 -27.23 -12.44
N VAL A 118 -17.41 -27.55 -11.26
CA VAL A 118 -18.04 -27.17 -9.97
C VAL A 118 -18.09 -25.65 -9.81
N ALA A 119 -17.01 -24.95 -10.14
CA ALA A 119 -16.95 -23.49 -10.07
C ALA A 119 -17.96 -22.82 -11.03
N LEU A 120 -18.07 -23.30 -12.27
CA LEU A 120 -19.03 -22.78 -13.25
C LEU A 120 -20.48 -23.00 -12.81
N GLN A 121 -20.78 -24.15 -12.21
CA GLN A 121 -22.11 -24.42 -11.66
C GLN A 121 -22.44 -23.51 -10.46
N ALA A 122 -21.47 -23.24 -9.58
CA ALA A 122 -21.64 -22.31 -8.47
C ALA A 122 -21.89 -20.86 -8.96
N LEU A 123 -21.11 -20.40 -9.94
CA LEU A 123 -21.31 -19.09 -10.56
C LEU A 123 -22.68 -18.98 -11.25
N GLY A 124 -23.11 -20.02 -11.96
CA GLY A 124 -24.44 -20.09 -12.56
C GLY A 124 -25.57 -19.92 -11.53
N LYS A 125 -25.45 -20.56 -10.36
CA LYS A 125 -26.42 -20.42 -9.27
C LYS A 125 -26.46 -19.00 -8.68
N ILE A 126 -25.30 -18.35 -8.51
CA ILE A 126 -25.23 -16.97 -7.98
C ILE A 126 -25.89 -16.00 -8.96
N LEU A 127 -25.57 -16.14 -10.25
CA LEU A 127 -26.19 -15.37 -11.33
C LEU A 127 -27.70 -15.45 -11.31
N GLN A 128 -28.23 -16.68 -11.30
CA GLN A 128 -29.67 -16.93 -11.38
C GLN A 128 -30.42 -16.47 -10.13
N LYS A 129 -29.86 -16.68 -8.93
CA LYS A 129 -30.56 -16.40 -7.67
C LYS A 129 -30.42 -14.98 -7.16
N ARG A 130 -29.35 -14.26 -7.52
CA ARG A 130 -29.04 -12.94 -6.94
C ARG A 130 -28.96 -11.84 -7.98
N LEU A 131 -28.09 -11.99 -8.97
CA LEU A 131 -27.77 -10.90 -9.89
C LEU A 131 -28.91 -10.60 -10.87
N ILE A 132 -29.53 -11.63 -11.46
CA ILE A 132 -30.61 -11.44 -12.44
C ILE A 132 -31.86 -10.82 -11.81
N PRO A 133 -32.34 -11.29 -10.64
CA PRO A 133 -33.47 -10.64 -9.96
C PRO A 133 -33.23 -9.17 -9.61
N MET A 134 -31.98 -8.80 -9.30
CA MET A 134 -31.62 -7.43 -8.92
C MET A 134 -31.63 -6.46 -10.12
N VAL A 135 -31.31 -6.95 -11.32
CA VAL A 135 -31.32 -6.12 -12.55
C VAL A 135 -32.68 -6.13 -13.22
N TYR A 136 -33.24 -7.31 -13.46
CA TYR A 136 -34.42 -7.47 -14.31
C TYR A 136 -35.70 -7.80 -13.54
N GLY A 137 -35.62 -7.95 -12.22
CA GLY A 137 -36.75 -8.26 -11.34
C GLY A 137 -36.94 -9.76 -11.09
N PRO A 138 -37.71 -10.13 -10.06
CA PRO A 138 -37.80 -11.51 -9.53
C PRO A 138 -38.41 -12.52 -10.52
N ASN A 139 -39.08 -12.07 -11.58
CA ASN A 139 -39.74 -12.93 -12.57
C ASN A 139 -38.84 -13.32 -13.76
N HIS A 140 -37.58 -12.89 -13.79
CA HIS A 140 -36.66 -13.23 -14.88
C HIS A 140 -35.88 -14.51 -14.57
N SER A 141 -36.22 -15.59 -15.28
CA SER A 141 -35.52 -16.87 -15.17
C SER A 141 -34.44 -16.99 -16.24
N TRP A 142 -33.19 -17.21 -15.83
CA TRP A 142 -32.11 -17.61 -16.72
C TRP A 142 -31.80 -19.09 -16.56
N ASN A 143 -31.81 -19.83 -17.65
CA ASN A 143 -31.66 -21.27 -17.64
C ASN A 143 -30.19 -21.64 -17.87
N SER A 144 -29.38 -21.58 -16.80
CA SER A 144 -27.93 -21.81 -16.85
C SER A 144 -27.55 -23.25 -17.24
N GLY A 145 -28.48 -24.20 -17.17
CA GLY A 145 -28.24 -25.62 -17.44
C GLY A 145 -27.99 -26.00 -18.90
N LYS A 146 -28.19 -25.08 -19.84
CA LYS A 146 -28.02 -25.33 -21.29
C LYS A 146 -26.82 -24.62 -21.93
N TYR A 147 -26.02 -23.89 -21.16
CA TYR A 147 -24.98 -23.03 -21.73
C TYR A 147 -23.60 -23.29 -21.10
N GLY A 148 -22.56 -23.31 -21.94
CA GLY A 148 -21.16 -23.44 -21.50
C GLY A 148 -20.67 -22.21 -20.73
N GLY A 149 -19.50 -22.33 -20.09
CA GLY A 149 -18.94 -21.30 -19.20
C GLY A 149 -18.86 -19.89 -19.82
N ASP A 150 -18.59 -19.78 -21.12
CA ASP A 150 -18.51 -18.50 -21.82
C ASP A 150 -19.84 -17.73 -21.89
N ALA A 151 -20.96 -18.45 -21.91
CA ALA A 151 -22.28 -17.82 -21.87
C ALA A 151 -22.61 -17.30 -20.46
N ILE A 152 -22.19 -18.03 -19.43
CA ILE A 152 -22.32 -17.63 -18.01
C ILE A 152 -21.52 -16.33 -17.79
N ILE A 153 -20.26 -16.29 -18.25
CA ILE A 153 -19.39 -15.13 -18.11
C ILE A 153 -19.95 -13.91 -18.86
N ARG A 154 -20.38 -14.08 -20.11
CA ARG A 154 -21.00 -12.99 -20.89
C ARG A 154 -22.24 -12.40 -20.19
N LYS A 155 -23.10 -13.26 -19.63
CA LYS A 155 -24.29 -12.79 -18.92
C LYS A 155 -23.95 -12.08 -17.61
N LEU A 156 -22.91 -12.53 -16.91
CA LEU A 156 -22.34 -11.84 -15.73
C LEU A 156 -21.91 -10.41 -16.09
N ILE A 157 -21.10 -10.26 -17.14
CA ILE A 157 -20.58 -8.97 -17.59
C ILE A 157 -21.73 -8.02 -17.99
N GLU A 158 -22.71 -8.50 -18.74
CA GLU A 158 -23.87 -7.71 -19.14
C GLU A 158 -24.67 -7.24 -17.92
N THR A 159 -24.90 -8.14 -16.96
CA THR A 159 -25.66 -7.83 -15.74
C THR A 159 -24.93 -6.83 -14.85
N ILE A 160 -23.59 -6.93 -14.75
CA ILE A 160 -22.76 -5.96 -14.01
C ILE A 160 -22.82 -4.58 -14.66
N ARG A 161 -22.67 -4.48 -15.99
CA ARG A 161 -22.74 -3.19 -16.70
C ARG A 161 -24.09 -2.49 -16.52
N GLU A 162 -25.18 -3.25 -16.54
CA GLU A 162 -26.51 -2.68 -16.33
C GLU A 162 -26.71 -2.19 -14.89
N LEU A 163 -26.12 -2.89 -13.89
CA LEU A 163 -26.08 -2.40 -12.51
C LEU A 163 -25.28 -1.11 -12.39
N GLU A 164 -24.10 -1.05 -13.00
CA GLU A 164 -23.25 0.14 -12.99
C GLU A 164 -24.01 1.34 -13.57
N LYS A 165 -24.69 1.15 -14.70
CA LYS A 165 -25.52 2.18 -15.32
C LYS A 165 -26.65 2.67 -14.40
N ARG A 166 -27.42 1.75 -13.81
CA ARG A 166 -28.50 2.09 -12.86
C ARG A 166 -27.99 2.82 -11.62
N CYS A 167 -26.83 2.42 -11.10
CA CYS A 167 -26.18 3.10 -9.99
C CYS A 167 -25.77 4.52 -10.38
N ALA A 168 -25.18 4.71 -11.56
CA ALA A 168 -24.80 6.03 -12.07
C ALA A 168 -26.02 6.95 -12.27
N ASP A 169 -27.10 6.42 -12.85
CA ASP A 169 -28.34 7.18 -13.06
C ASP A 169 -28.98 7.58 -11.71
N SER A 170 -29.00 6.67 -10.73
CA SER A 170 -29.49 6.96 -9.38
C SER A 170 -28.62 7.94 -8.60
N LEU A 171 -27.30 7.91 -8.79
CA LEU A 171 -26.36 8.87 -8.19
C LEU A 171 -26.59 10.27 -8.75
N HIS A 172 -26.71 10.40 -10.07
CA HIS A 172 -27.02 11.69 -10.71
C HIS A 172 -28.39 12.24 -10.34
N GLU A 173 -29.40 11.37 -10.16
CA GLU A 173 -30.72 11.81 -9.70
C GLU A 173 -30.68 12.30 -8.24
N ASN A 174 -29.85 11.69 -7.40
CA ASN A 174 -29.62 12.15 -6.03
C ASN A 174 -28.87 13.49 -6.02
N GLU A 175 -27.79 13.64 -6.78
CA GLU A 175 -27.06 14.90 -6.92
C GLU A 175 -28.00 16.06 -7.29
N ARG A 176 -28.86 15.87 -8.31
CA ARG A 176 -29.85 16.89 -8.72
C ARG A 176 -30.89 17.21 -7.65
N LYS A 177 -31.23 16.28 -6.76
CA LYS A 177 -32.20 16.50 -5.68
C LYS A 177 -31.59 17.16 -4.47
N PHE A 178 -30.31 16.90 -4.17
CA PHE A 178 -29.63 17.40 -2.98
C PHE A 178 -28.90 18.73 -3.21
N GLU A 179 -28.51 19.05 -4.44
CA GLU A 179 -27.85 20.32 -4.77
C GLU A 179 -28.71 21.56 -4.43
N PRO A 180 -30.03 21.61 -4.72
CA PRO A 180 -30.89 22.71 -4.29
C PRO A 180 -31.10 22.79 -2.77
N LEU A 181 -31.02 21.65 -2.06
CA LEU A 181 -31.12 21.61 -0.60
C LEU A 181 -29.83 22.13 0.05
N HIS A 182 -28.67 21.80 -0.50
CA HIS A 182 -27.39 22.32 -0.04
C HIS A 182 -27.32 23.83 -0.20
N GLU A 183 -27.68 24.35 -1.37
CA GLU A 183 -27.71 25.78 -1.63
C GLU A 183 -28.66 26.53 -0.68
N ARG A 184 -29.81 25.93 -0.36
CA ARG A 184 -30.76 26.48 0.62
C ARG A 184 -30.19 26.51 2.04
N ILE A 185 -29.56 25.42 2.49
CA ILE A 185 -28.94 25.33 3.82
C ILE A 185 -27.79 26.33 3.94
N GLU A 186 -26.96 26.45 2.91
CA GLU A 186 -25.87 27.44 2.88
C GLU A 186 -26.40 28.87 2.92
N LYS A 187 -27.46 29.17 2.18
CA LYS A 187 -28.10 30.48 2.20
C LYS A 187 -28.69 30.80 3.56
N GLU A 188 -29.40 29.86 4.20
CA GLU A 188 -29.96 30.03 5.54
C GLU A 188 -28.85 30.23 6.58
N ARG A 189 -27.75 29.47 6.49
CA ARG A 189 -26.57 29.64 7.35
C ARG A 189 -25.92 31.01 7.18
N ASN A 190 -25.74 31.47 5.93
CA ASN A 190 -25.12 32.77 5.65
C ASN A 190 -25.99 33.93 6.16
N ASN A 191 -27.31 33.83 6.00
CA ASN A 191 -28.24 34.82 6.56
C ASN A 191 -28.14 34.87 8.09
N ALA A 192 -28.14 33.72 8.77
CA ALA A 192 -28.02 33.66 10.23
C ALA A 192 -26.68 34.23 10.72
N LEU A 193 -25.58 33.95 10.03
CA LEU A 193 -24.27 34.54 10.34
C LEU A 193 -24.26 36.06 10.14
N GLN A 194 -24.95 36.56 9.11
CA GLN A 194 -25.06 37.99 8.84
C GLN A 194 -25.91 38.71 9.89
N GLU A 195 -27.03 38.12 10.32
CA GLU A 195 -27.85 38.63 11.43
C GLU A 195 -27.05 38.67 12.73
N GLN A 196 -26.32 37.60 13.05
CA GLN A 196 -25.47 37.55 14.23
C GLN A 196 -24.36 38.61 14.19
N ALA A 197 -23.73 38.83 13.04
CA ALA A 197 -22.73 39.88 12.87
C ALA A 197 -23.32 41.28 13.13
N ALA A 198 -24.52 41.54 12.61
CA ALA A 198 -25.21 42.82 12.84
C ALA A 198 -25.56 43.05 14.32
N GLU A 199 -25.97 42.01 15.06
CA GLU A 199 -26.20 42.09 16.50
C GLU A 199 -24.92 42.42 17.27
N HIS A 200 -23.81 41.76 16.93
CA HIS A 200 -22.51 42.06 17.56
C HIS A 200 -22.04 43.48 17.29
N ASP A 201 -22.25 44.02 16.08
CA ASP A 201 -21.90 45.40 15.74
C ASP A 201 -22.71 46.43 16.56
N LEU A 202 -24.00 46.13 16.82
CA LEU A 202 -24.84 46.95 17.70
C LEU A 202 -24.34 46.90 19.14
N GLU A 203 -23.96 45.73 19.65
CA GLU A 203 -23.45 45.58 21.02
C GLU A 203 -22.08 46.26 21.18
N ILE A 204 -21.18 46.15 20.19
CA ILE A 204 -19.91 46.88 20.15
C ILE A 204 -20.17 48.39 20.23
N SER A 205 -21.14 48.89 19.45
CA SER A 205 -21.50 50.32 19.44
C SER A 205 -22.04 50.77 20.80
N ARG A 206 -22.84 49.93 21.47
CA ARG A 206 -23.34 50.18 22.81
C ARG A 206 -22.20 50.26 23.83
N LEU A 207 -21.34 49.24 23.87
CA LEU A 207 -20.20 49.18 24.79
C LEU A 207 -19.24 50.36 24.59
N GLN A 208 -18.97 50.76 23.34
CA GLN A 208 -18.16 51.94 23.07
C GLN A 208 -18.77 53.23 23.65
N ASN A 209 -20.10 53.38 23.62
CA ASN A 209 -20.77 54.52 24.23
C ASN A 209 -20.71 54.49 25.76
N GLU A 210 -20.83 53.31 26.37
CA GLU A 210 -20.68 53.13 27.82
C GLU A 210 -19.24 53.46 28.27
N VAL A 211 -18.22 52.99 27.53
CA VAL A 211 -16.81 53.32 27.78
C VAL A 211 -16.57 54.83 27.67
N ARG A 212 -17.11 55.50 26.65
CA ARG A 212 -17.00 56.96 26.51
C ARG A 212 -17.64 57.70 27.69
N LYS A 213 -18.79 57.22 28.17
CA LYS A 213 -19.47 57.81 29.34
C LYS A 213 -18.63 57.65 30.59
N ALA A 214 -18.17 56.43 30.88
CA ALA A 214 -17.31 56.14 32.02
C ALA A 214 -16.01 56.96 32.00
N HIS A 215 -15.43 57.16 30.81
CA HIS A 215 -14.24 58.00 30.65
C HIS A 215 -14.49 59.46 31.05
N ARG A 216 -15.60 60.07 30.61
CA ARG A 216 -15.98 61.45 30.99
C ARG A 216 -16.21 61.57 32.50
N GLU A 217 -16.83 60.57 33.11
CA GLU A 217 -17.04 60.52 34.57
C GLU A 217 -15.71 60.43 35.32
N ALA A 218 -14.78 59.59 34.86
CA ALA A 218 -13.44 59.47 35.42
C ALA A 218 -12.65 60.78 35.32
N GLU A 219 -12.70 61.48 34.19
CA GLU A 219 -12.07 62.79 34.03
C GLU A 219 -12.66 63.84 34.99
N SER A 220 -13.98 63.83 35.17
CA SER A 220 -14.65 64.72 36.14
C SER A 220 -14.20 64.44 37.58
N CYS A 221 -14.13 63.16 37.96
CA CYS A 221 -13.62 62.74 39.27
C CYS A 221 -12.15 63.12 39.48
N LYS A 222 -11.31 63.00 38.43
CA LYS A 222 -9.91 63.42 38.48
C LYS A 222 -9.79 64.92 38.77
N LYS A 223 -10.53 65.76 38.04
CA LYS A 223 -10.56 67.23 38.26
C LYS A 223 -11.01 67.58 39.68
N LYS A 224 -12.05 66.92 40.20
CA LYS A 224 -12.50 67.11 41.59
C LYS A 224 -11.43 66.74 42.62
N THR A 225 -10.72 65.63 42.37
CA THR A 225 -9.65 65.16 43.26
C THR A 225 -8.47 66.12 43.27
N GLU A 226 -8.08 66.65 42.10
CA GLU A 226 -7.05 67.68 41.96
C GLU A 226 -7.43 68.96 42.73
N ALA A 227 -8.68 69.42 42.60
CA ALA A 227 -9.19 70.59 43.32
C ALA A 227 -9.16 70.38 44.85
N LEU A 228 -9.64 69.24 45.34
CA LEU A 228 -9.59 68.89 46.77
C LEU A 228 -8.16 68.78 47.30
N THR A 229 -7.23 68.28 46.49
CA THR A 229 -5.81 68.20 46.84
C THR A 229 -5.20 69.60 47.00
N GLN A 230 -5.52 70.52 46.09
CA GLN A 230 -5.09 71.93 46.18
C GLN A 230 -5.68 72.61 47.41
N GLN A 231 -6.98 72.42 47.68
CA GLN A 231 -7.63 72.97 48.88
C GLN A 231 -7.00 72.44 50.16
N THR A 232 -6.70 71.13 50.21
CA THR A 232 -6.01 70.51 51.36
C THR A 232 -4.62 71.10 51.57
N LYS A 233 -3.89 71.38 50.49
CA LYS A 233 -2.58 72.04 50.57
C LYS A 233 -2.70 73.45 51.14
N ALA A 234 -3.65 74.24 50.64
CA ALA A 234 -3.90 75.59 51.13
C ALA A 234 -4.24 75.62 52.63
N LEU A 235 -5.15 74.75 53.08
CA LEU A 235 -5.51 74.62 54.50
C LEU A 235 -4.31 74.18 55.36
N LYS A 236 -3.46 73.26 54.87
CA LYS A 236 -2.24 72.86 55.59
C LYS A 236 -1.28 74.04 55.77
N ASP A 237 -1.14 74.90 54.77
CA ASP A 237 -0.27 76.07 54.86
C ASP A 237 -0.85 77.16 55.77
N GLU A 238 -2.18 77.34 55.77
CA GLU A 238 -2.88 78.21 56.73
C GLU A 238 -2.71 77.72 58.18
N ILE A 239 -2.87 76.41 58.43
CA ILE A 239 -2.61 75.81 59.75
C ILE A 239 -1.17 76.05 60.20
N LYS A 240 -0.18 75.95 59.30
CA LYS A 240 1.22 76.26 59.63
C LYS A 240 1.38 77.74 60.01
N LYS A 241 0.76 78.65 59.26
CA LYS A 241 0.77 80.09 59.53
C LYS A 241 0.16 80.40 60.91
N LEU A 242 -1.05 79.89 61.18
CA LEU A 242 -1.72 80.06 62.47
C LEU A 242 -0.91 79.47 63.64
N LYS A 243 -0.23 78.34 63.44
CA LYS A 243 0.69 77.77 64.44
C LYS A 243 1.87 78.69 64.74
N LEU A 244 2.41 79.39 63.75
CA LEU A 244 3.48 80.37 63.94
C LEU A 244 2.96 81.62 64.68
N GLU A 245 1.82 82.17 64.25
CA GLU A 245 1.17 83.30 64.92
C GLU A 245 0.86 82.99 66.39
N LEU A 246 0.32 81.79 66.67
CA LEU A 246 0.07 81.33 68.04
C LEU A 246 1.35 81.27 68.89
N LYS A 247 2.48 80.81 68.31
CA LYS A 247 3.78 80.80 69.01
C LYS A 247 4.24 82.21 69.37
N VAL A 248 4.05 83.18 68.47
CA VAL A 248 4.39 84.60 68.70
C VAL A 248 3.53 85.15 69.84
N VAL A 249 2.21 84.98 69.78
CA VAL A 249 1.29 85.44 70.84
C VAL A 249 1.62 84.81 72.19
N LEU A 250 1.97 83.52 72.22
CA LEU A 250 2.40 82.87 73.46
C LEU A 250 3.73 83.43 74.00
N ALA A 251 4.67 83.82 73.13
CA ALA A 251 5.91 84.47 73.53
C ALA A 251 5.64 85.88 74.11
N ASP A 252 4.79 86.67 73.45
CA ASP A 252 4.38 88.00 73.92
C ASP A 252 3.67 87.93 75.27
N LYS A 253 2.75 86.96 75.44
CA LYS A 253 2.08 86.67 76.71
C LYS A 253 3.10 86.37 77.82
N LYS A 254 4.09 85.51 77.55
CA LYS A 254 5.16 85.20 78.52
C LYS A 254 5.95 86.45 78.92
N LEU A 255 6.29 87.30 77.96
CA LEU A 255 7.02 88.55 78.20
C LEU A 255 6.20 89.53 79.05
N LEU A 256 4.90 89.67 78.76
CA LEU A 256 3.99 90.52 79.55
C LEU A 256 3.85 90.02 80.99
N VAL A 257 3.66 88.71 81.18
CA VAL A 257 3.61 88.09 82.52
C VAL A 257 4.91 88.36 83.28
N GLN A 258 6.07 88.23 82.63
CA GLN A 258 7.36 88.54 83.24
C GLN A 258 7.50 90.02 83.62
N LYS A 259 7.05 90.95 82.76
CA LYS A 259 7.01 92.38 83.06
C LYS A 259 6.10 92.71 84.25
N CYS A 260 4.92 92.08 84.34
CA CYS A 260 3.99 92.29 85.46
C CYS A 260 4.59 91.81 86.79
N ARG A 261 5.22 90.63 86.81
CA ARG A 261 5.92 90.11 88.00
C ARG A 261 7.05 91.02 88.48
N LYS A 262 7.79 91.66 87.57
CA LYS A 262 8.84 92.62 87.93
C LYS A 262 8.27 93.89 88.59
N LYS A 263 7.12 94.38 88.11
CA LYS A 263 6.45 95.55 88.68
C LYS A 263 5.88 95.31 90.07
N THR A 264 5.32 94.14 90.34
CA THR A 264 4.81 93.79 91.68
C THR A 264 5.92 93.72 92.71
N ASN A 265 7.10 93.20 92.34
CA ASN A 265 8.25 93.13 93.26
C ASN A 265 8.94 94.48 93.52
N THR A 266 8.61 95.54 92.77
CA THR A 266 9.17 96.90 92.98
C THR A 266 8.23 97.82 93.79
N GLN A 267 7.07 97.33 94.23
CA GLN A 267 6.13 98.05 95.10
C GLN A 267 6.13 97.54 96.56
N GLU A 268 6.92 96.52 96.87
CA GLU A 268 7.07 95.94 98.23
C GLU A 268 8.41 96.34 98.91
N GLU A 269 9.19 97.26 98.30
CA GLU A 269 10.36 97.94 98.91
C GLU A 269 10.00 99.38 99.26
#